data_AF-A0A9D7JXD6-F1
#
_entry.id   AF-A0A9D7JXD6-F1
#
_cell.length_a   1.000
_cell.length_b   1.000
_cell.length_c   1.000
_cell.angle_alpha   90.00
_cell.angle_beta   90.00
_cell.angle_gamma   90.00
#
_symmetry.space_group_name_H-M   'P 1'
#
loop_
_entity.id
_entity.type
_entity.pdbx_description
1 polymer ?
#
loop_
_entity_poly.entity_id
_entity_poly.type
_entity_poly.pdbx_seq_one_letter_code
_entity_poly.pdbx_strand_id
1 'polypeptide(L)' 'MYNLKPLQGPKNNYYTGGVTYAKDAGRASINYVRQRAGIVCSGGICRYEPAFNGVKFNLETRF' A
#
# COMPACT_ATOMS: atom_id res chain seq x y z
N MET A 1 1.84 -11.85 -3.43
CA MET A 1 2.73 -11.29 -2.39
C MET A 1 3.40 -12.47 -1.71
N TYR A 2 4.70 -12.71 -1.92
CA TYR A 2 5.36 -13.75 -1.12
C TYR A 2 5.48 -13.21 0.30
N ASN A 3 4.67 -13.79 1.18
CA ASN A 3 4.72 -13.55 2.62
C ASN A 3 6.07 -14.04 3.14
N LEU A 4 7.10 -13.19 3.06
CA LEU A 4 8.28 -13.29 3.91
C LEU A 4 7.77 -13.24 5.35
N LYS A 5 7.71 -14.41 5.99
CA LYS A 5 7.36 -14.59 7.39
C LYS A 5 8.20 -13.57 8.19
N PRO A 6 7.58 -12.59 8.87
CA PRO A 6 8.34 -11.56 9.57
C PRO A 6 9.20 -12.24 10.64
N LEU A 7 10.51 -12.04 10.57
CA LEU A 7 11.43 -12.43 11.64
C LEU A 7 10.91 -11.82 12.96
N GLN A 8 10.80 -12.69 13.95
CA GLN A 8 10.19 -12.46 15.26
C GLN A 8 10.74 -11.17 15.92
N GLY A 9 10.00 -10.08 15.75
CA GLY A 9 10.22 -8.79 16.41
C GLY A 9 8.94 -8.35 17.12
N PRO A 10 8.98 -7.32 17.98
CA PRO A 10 7.82 -6.89 18.75
C PRO A 10 6.60 -6.72 17.84
N LYS A 11 5.43 -7.12 18.36
CA LYS A 11 4.15 -7.22 17.66
C LYS A 11 3.65 -5.83 17.22
N ASN A 12 4.34 -5.21 16.28
CA ASN A 12 3.99 -3.92 15.71
C ASN A 12 2.85 -4.15 14.74
N ASN A 13 1.64 -3.77 15.13
CA ASN A 13 0.47 -3.87 14.28
C ASN A 13 0.63 -2.91 13.07
N TYR A 14 0.47 -3.45 11.86
CA TYR A 14 0.51 -2.73 10.60
C TYR A 14 -0.90 -2.27 10.27
N TYR A 15 -1.36 -1.19 10.92
CA TYR A 15 -2.64 -0.59 10.59
C TYR A 15 -2.50 0.21 9.31
N THR A 16 -3.34 -0.11 8.34
CA THR A 16 -3.54 0.67 7.13
C THR A 16 -4.97 1.20 7.18
N GLY A 17 -5.15 2.46 6.82
CA GLY A 17 -6.46 3.11 6.88
C GLY A 17 -6.48 4.24 5.87
N GLY A 18 -7.59 4.37 5.15
CA GLY A 18 -7.69 5.38 4.12
C GLY A 18 -9.13 5.74 3.84
N VAL A 19 -9.32 6.98 3.42
CA VAL A 19 -10.60 7.52 2.98
C VAL A 19 -10.48 7.79 1.50
N THR A 20 -11.43 7.28 0.74
CA THR A 20 -11.54 7.53 -0.69
C THR A 20 -12.85 8.22 -0.97
N TYR A 21 -12.77 9.41 -1.58
CA TYR A 21 -13.91 10.18 -2.04
C TYR A 21 -13.95 10.12 -3.56
N ALA A 22 -14.98 9.46 -4.09
CA ALA A 22 -15.25 9.40 -5.52
C ALA A 22 -16.51 10.22 -5.82
N LYS A 23 -16.40 11.17 -6.75
CA LYS A 23 -17.54 11.93 -7.24
C LYS A 23 -17.43 12.05 -8.76
N ASP A 24 -18.47 11.56 -9.43
CA ASP A 24 -18.59 11.58 -10.90
C ASP A 24 -17.34 10.96 -11.57
N ALA A 25 -16.65 11.70 -12.43
CA ALA A 25 -15.42 11.28 -13.11
C ALA A 25 -14.12 11.45 -12.29
N GLY A 26 -14.18 11.96 -11.05
CA GLY A 26 -13.01 12.22 -10.19
C GLY A 26 -12.96 11.34 -8.94
N ARG A 27 -11.79 10.74 -8.65
CA ARG A 27 -11.53 9.97 -7.44
C ARG A 27 -10.32 10.53 -6.69
N ALA A 28 -10.56 11.08 -5.51
CA ALA A 28 -9.52 11.51 -4.57
C ALA A 28 -9.41 10.49 -3.43
N SER A 29 -8.21 10.01 -3.15
CA SER A 29 -7.96 8.98 -2.15
C SER A 29 -6.82 9.42 -1.24
N ILE A 30 -7.03 9.36 0.07
CA ILE A 30 -6.01 9.60 1.08
C ILE A 30 -5.88 8.33 1.90
N ASN A 31 -4.69 7.72 1.87
CA ASN A 31 -4.45 6.43 2.52
C ASN A 31 -3.21 6.52 3.39
N TYR A 32 -3.36 6.34 4.70
CA TYR A 32 -2.23 6.08 5.59
C TYR A 32 -1.87 4.59 5.53
N VAL A 33 -0.67 4.29 5.04
CA VAL A 33 -0.22 2.92 4.80
C VAL A 33 1.09 2.68 5.52
N ARG A 34 1.11 1.65 6.36
CA ARG A 34 2.32 1.09 6.97
C ARG A 34 2.55 -0.31 6.40
N GLN A 35 3.41 -0.43 5.40
CA GLN A 35 3.78 -1.68 4.72
C GLN A 35 5.26 -2.02 4.96
N ARG A 36 5.56 -3.32 5.15
CA ARG A 36 6.94 -3.83 5.26
C ARG A 36 7.57 -3.95 3.87
N ALA A 37 8.90 -3.91 3.82
CA ALA A 37 9.65 -4.22 2.61
C ALA A 37 9.46 -5.70 2.24
N GLY A 38 9.35 -5.99 0.94
CA GLY A 38 9.19 -7.36 0.45
C GLY A 38 9.33 -7.46 -1.07
N ILE A 39 9.27 -8.68 -1.59
CA ILE A 39 9.25 -8.95 -3.02
C ILE A 39 7.81 -9.32 -3.42
N VAL A 40 7.26 -8.57 -4.36
CA VAL A 40 5.96 -8.85 -4.96
C VAL A 40 6.19 -9.45 -6.34
N CYS A 41 5.83 -10.73 -6.49
CA CYS A 41 5.80 -11.37 -7.79
C CYS A 41 4.35 -11.46 -8.29
N SER A 42 4.12 -11.07 -9.54
CA SER A 42 2.82 -11.20 -10.23
C SER A 42 3.08 -11.40 -11.72
N GLY A 43 2.41 -12.38 -12.33
CA GLY A 43 2.57 -12.70 -13.75
C GLY A 43 3.99 -13.13 -14.16
N GLY A 44 4.77 -13.73 -13.26
CA GLY A 44 6.14 -14.20 -13.55
C GLY A 44 7.26 -13.17 -13.35
N ILE A 45 6.95 -11.90 -13.09
CA ILE A 45 7.92 -10.86 -12.74
C ILE A 45 7.90 -10.62 -11.24
N CYS A 46 9.10 -10.53 -10.64
CA CYS A 46 9.29 -10.16 -9.24
C CYS A 46 9.84 -8.73 -9.15
N ARG A 47 9.10 -7.84 -8.48
CA ARG A 47 9.55 -6.47 -8.16
C ARG A 47 9.80 -6.34 -6.66
N TYR A 48 10.90 -5.69 -6.31
CA TYR A 48 11.14 -5.27 -4.94
C TYR A 48 10.23 -4.09 -4.58
N GLU A 49 9.45 -4.22 -3.51
CA GLU A 49 8.61 -3.17 -2.97
C GLU A 49 9.18 -2.70 -1.63
N PRO A 50 9.63 -1.43 -1.52
CA PRO A 50 10.26 -0.93 -0.30
C PRO A 50 9.25 -0.75 0.83
N ALA A 51 9.76 -0.75 2.07
CA ALA A 51 8.96 -0.42 3.24
C ALA A 51 8.44 1.01 3.10
N PHE A 52 7.15 1.21 3.32
CA PHE A 52 6.52 2.53 3.25
C PHE A 52 5.70 2.75 4.51
N ASN A 53 5.95 3.87 5.18
CA ASN A 53 5.22 4.30 6.35
C ASN A 53 4.89 5.77 6.15
N GLY A 54 3.67 6.06 5.70
CA GLY A 54 3.28 7.42 5.37
C GLY A 54 1.88 7.53 4.79
N VAL A 55 1.54 8.76 4.38
CA VAL A 55 0.28 9.09 3.73
C VAL A 55 0.47 9.06 2.22
N LYS A 56 -0.38 8.31 1.52
CA LYS A 56 -0.51 8.30 0.06
C LYS A 56 -1.71 9.14 -0.32
N PHE A 57 -1.48 10.21 -1.06
CA PHE A 57 -2.53 10.96 -1.75
C PHE A 57 -2.59 10.48 -3.20
N ASN A 58 -3.79 10.17 -3.68
CA ASN A 58 -4.02 9.79 -5.07
C ASN A 58 -5.21 10.58 -5.61
N LEU A 59 -5.00 11.31 -6.71
CA LEU A 59 -6.04 12.03 -7.42
C LEU A 59 -6.11 11.47 -8.83
N GLU A 60 -7.23 10.86 -9.16
CA GLU A 60 -7.49 10.26 -10.46
C GLU A 60 -8.66 11.02 -11.08
N THR A 61 -8.41 11.70 -12.20
CA THR A 61 -9.44 12.43 -12.95
C THR A 61 -9.60 11.74 -14.30
N ARG A 62 -10.82 11.33 -14.61
CA ARG A 62 -11.18 10.84 -15.95
C ARG A 62 -11.76 12.03 -16.74
N PHE A 63 -11.23 12.25 -17.93
CA PHE A 63 -11.72 13.25 -18.89
C PHE A 63 -12.55 12.58 -19.97
#